data_AF-A0AA37RY27-F1
#
_entry.id   AF-A0AA37RY27-F1
#
_cell.length_a   1.000
_cell.length_b   1.000
_cell.length_c   1.000
_cell.angle_alpha   90.00
_cell.angle_beta   90.00
_cell.angle_gamma   90.00
#
_symmetry.space_group_name_H-M   'P 1'
#
loop_
_entity.id
_entity.type
_entity.pdbx_description
1 polymer ?
#
loop_
_entity_poly.entity_id
_entity_poly.type
_entity_poly.pdbx_seq_one_letter_code
_entity_poly.pdbx_strand_id
1 'polypeptide(L)'
;MMNKKLLVTALAASITLGLAGCSDDTDTSGLEQQIADLTAQNDELTQETVALAAKAESYISTFQQQCDNIGIKFDYVDPNASAPAQFAAYGALASSETVHMGIDACLSCHQGKIEADPKHQVRNWKDDKDCQSCHPAQVTNKAESPWGDITFASGANYFYGTASYSDPQFLSQRMNGKTKIWVELENMDPNYLDYYPEAATTLEEACNSPSRENIHTMFPDNGKEHRVYGNSLGVKTIATVREEKDAEGNIVQRPNIAVFGFGLDIDKDTGKQTSGMTISNNNTCQAAVMQGEAVLEYYEYDSLEQVKFERNKGARILVKTDLVGTSLRNAFFQPLEGMDDQTAIDPATVNWDDVAWCSLKFDVDQIVPLG
;
A
#
# COMPACT_ATOMS: atom_id res chain seq x y z
N MET A 1 -22.53 -17.89 -36.45
CA MET A 1 -21.27 -18.65 -36.52
C MET A 1 -21.59 -20.05 -37.03
N MET A 2 -21.38 -20.33 -38.32
CA MET A 2 -21.68 -21.63 -38.93
C MET A 2 -20.41 -22.24 -39.56
N ASN A 3 -20.12 -23.48 -39.13
CA ASN A 3 -19.53 -24.59 -39.89
C ASN A 3 -18.25 -24.37 -40.73
N LYS A 4 -17.11 -24.05 -40.08
CA LYS A 4 -15.79 -24.32 -40.69
C LYS A 4 -15.29 -25.76 -40.50
N LYS A 5 -15.86 -26.51 -39.53
CA LYS A 5 -15.45 -27.90 -39.25
C LYS A 5 -16.00 -28.96 -40.22
N LEU A 6 -16.93 -28.60 -41.10
CA LEU A 6 -17.57 -29.58 -42.02
C LEU A 6 -16.85 -29.70 -43.39
N LEU A 7 -15.96 -28.78 -43.75
CA LEU A 7 -15.33 -28.77 -45.08
C LEU A 7 -14.11 -29.71 -45.19
N VAL A 8 -13.39 -29.93 -44.09
CA VAL A 8 -12.13 -30.71 -44.11
C VAL A 8 -12.39 -32.21 -44.22
N THR A 9 -13.53 -32.71 -43.77
CA THR A 9 -13.86 -34.15 -43.81
C THR A 9 -14.48 -34.59 -45.14
N ALA A 10 -14.99 -33.66 -45.96
CA ALA A 10 -15.58 -33.99 -47.26
C ALA A 10 -14.54 -34.17 -48.37
N LEU A 11 -13.36 -33.54 -48.25
CA LEU A 11 -12.31 -33.59 -49.28
C LEU A 11 -11.54 -34.93 -49.30
N ALA A 12 -11.44 -35.61 -48.16
CA ALA A 12 -10.74 -36.90 -48.06
C ALA A 12 -11.54 -38.08 -48.64
N ALA A 13 -12.87 -37.97 -48.73
CA ALA A 13 -13.75 -39.02 -49.26
C ALA A 13 -13.87 -39.03 -50.79
N SER A 14 -13.51 -37.93 -51.47
CA SER A 14 -13.59 -37.80 -52.93
C SER A 14 -12.35 -38.30 -53.68
N ILE A 15 -11.24 -38.60 -52.97
CA ILE A 15 -9.99 -39.06 -53.60
C ILE A 15 -10.00 -40.57 -53.86
N THR A 16 -10.89 -41.35 -53.23
CA THR A 16 -10.87 -42.82 -53.30
C THR A 16 -11.85 -43.47 -54.28
N LEU A 17 -12.69 -42.71 -55.01
CA LEU A 17 -13.73 -43.27 -55.90
C LEU A 17 -13.60 -42.92 -57.39
N GLY A 18 -12.47 -42.35 -57.83
CA GLY A 18 -12.25 -41.95 -59.23
C GLY A 18 -11.31 -42.83 -60.07
N LEU A 19 -10.81 -43.96 -59.54
CA LEU A 19 -9.79 -44.80 -60.21
C LEU A 19 -10.39 -46.02 -60.92
N ALA A 20 -11.20 -45.79 -61.95
CA ALA A 20 -11.54 -46.81 -62.94
C ALA A 20 -12.06 -46.16 -64.24
N GLY A 21 -11.17 -45.54 -65.00
CA GLY A 21 -11.45 -45.03 -66.34
C GLY A 21 -10.17 -44.53 -67.00
N CYS A 22 -9.61 -45.34 -67.89
CA CYS A 22 -8.36 -45.06 -68.60
C CYS A 22 -8.48 -43.85 -69.55
N SER A 23 -7.64 -42.84 -69.32
CA SER A 23 -6.94 -42.11 -70.38
C SER A 23 -5.47 -42.00 -69.97
N ASP A 24 -4.54 -42.04 -70.93
CA ASP A 24 -3.11 -41.77 -70.76
C ASP A 24 -2.89 -40.31 -70.34
N ASP A 25 -3.38 -39.94 -69.16
CA ASP A 25 -3.29 -38.60 -68.61
C ASP A 25 -2.21 -38.61 -67.53
N THR A 26 -0.96 -38.56 -67.98
CA THR A 26 0.22 -38.32 -67.13
C THR A 26 0.34 -36.85 -66.71
N ASP A 27 -0.66 -36.03 -67.01
CA ASP A 27 -0.67 -34.62 -66.65
C ASP A 27 -1.03 -34.43 -65.17
N THR A 28 -0.01 -34.47 -64.32
CA THR A 28 -0.11 -34.17 -62.89
C THR A 28 -0.05 -32.69 -62.57
N SER A 29 0.11 -31.81 -63.57
CA SER A 29 0.34 -30.37 -63.36
C SER A 29 -0.77 -29.70 -62.57
N GLY A 30 -2.03 -30.12 -62.76
CA GLY A 30 -3.17 -29.61 -62.00
C GLY A 30 -3.15 -29.98 -60.51
N LEU A 31 -2.64 -31.17 -60.17
CA LEU A 31 -2.48 -31.61 -58.78
C LEU A 31 -1.25 -30.94 -58.13
N GLU A 32 -0.16 -30.79 -58.88
CA GLU A 32 1.05 -30.09 -58.41
C GLU A 32 0.76 -28.62 -58.11
N GLN A 33 -0.04 -27.95 -58.94
CA GLN A 33 -0.49 -26.58 -58.70
C GLN A 33 -1.37 -26.49 -57.44
N GLN A 34 -2.32 -27.42 -57.25
CA GLN A 34 -3.16 -27.43 -56.06
C GLN A 34 -2.35 -27.68 -54.78
N ILE A 35 -1.32 -28.53 -54.81
CA ILE A 35 -0.44 -28.76 -53.68
C ILE A 35 0.37 -27.50 -53.36
N ALA A 36 0.89 -26.80 -54.38
CA ALA A 36 1.60 -25.55 -54.20
C ALA A 36 0.69 -24.46 -53.58
N ASP A 37 -0.54 -24.32 -54.09
CA ASP A 37 -1.51 -23.35 -53.59
C ASP A 37 -1.93 -23.65 -52.14
N LEU A 38 -2.16 -24.93 -51.80
CA LEU A 38 -2.50 -25.35 -50.42
C LEU A 38 -1.34 -25.15 -49.44
N THR A 39 -0.11 -25.37 -49.90
CA THR A 39 1.09 -25.13 -49.09
C THR A 39 1.24 -23.65 -48.80
N ALA A 40 1.09 -22.79 -49.81
CA ALA A 40 1.14 -21.34 -49.64
C ALA A 40 0.03 -20.82 -48.69
N GLN A 41 -1.20 -21.35 -48.81
CA GLN A 41 -2.29 -21.00 -47.89
C GLN A 41 -2.02 -21.44 -46.45
N ASN A 42 -1.42 -22.61 -46.23
CA ASN A 42 -1.03 -23.07 -44.89
C ASN A 42 0.07 -22.19 -44.30
N ASP A 43 1.04 -21.77 -45.10
CA ASP A 43 2.10 -20.85 -44.66
C ASP A 43 1.52 -19.49 -44.27
N GLU A 44 0.58 -18.96 -45.07
CA GLU A 44 -0.13 -17.70 -44.80
C GLU A 44 -0.98 -17.81 -43.51
N LEU A 45 -1.76 -18.87 -43.36
CA LEU A 45 -2.55 -19.13 -42.14
C LEU A 45 -1.66 -19.28 -40.90
N THR A 46 -0.50 -19.91 -41.04
CA THR A 46 0.47 -20.03 -39.95
C THR A 46 1.02 -18.66 -39.56
N GLN A 47 1.39 -17.83 -40.53
CA GLN A 47 1.86 -16.46 -40.29
C GLN A 47 0.76 -15.58 -39.67
N GLU A 48 -0.48 -15.65 -40.15
CA GLU A 48 -1.61 -14.93 -39.56
C GLU A 48 -1.86 -15.38 -38.11
N THR A 49 -1.76 -16.68 -37.84
CA THR A 49 -1.93 -17.23 -36.49
C THR A 49 -0.84 -16.73 -35.54
N VAL A 50 0.43 -16.71 -36.00
CA VAL A 50 1.55 -16.15 -35.23
C VAL A 50 1.35 -14.65 -34.98
N ALA A 51 0.93 -13.88 -35.99
CA ALA A 51 0.67 -12.46 -35.86
C ALA A 51 -0.50 -12.15 -34.91
N LEU A 52 -1.57 -12.96 -34.94
CA LEU A 52 -2.70 -12.88 -34.03
C LEU A 52 -2.30 -13.22 -32.59
N ALA A 53 -1.44 -14.22 -32.38
CA ALA A 53 -0.92 -14.58 -31.07
C ALA A 53 -0.05 -13.44 -30.48
N ALA A 54 0.89 -12.90 -31.26
CA ALA A 54 1.72 -11.76 -30.82
C ALA A 54 0.87 -10.51 -30.51
N LYS A 55 -0.19 -10.28 -31.30
CA LYS A 55 -1.15 -9.20 -31.04
C LYS A 55 -1.98 -9.47 -29.78
N ALA A 56 -2.40 -10.72 -29.53
CA ALA A 56 -3.10 -11.10 -28.30
C ALA A 56 -2.21 -10.92 -27.06
N GLU A 57 -0.94 -11.30 -27.12
CA GLU A 57 0.04 -11.09 -26.05
C GLU A 57 0.21 -9.61 -25.72
N SER A 58 0.21 -8.71 -26.72
CA SER A 58 0.27 -7.27 -26.49
C SER A 58 -0.95 -6.67 -25.76
N TYR A 59 -2.06 -7.40 -25.69
CA TYR A 59 -3.24 -6.99 -24.88
C TYR A 59 -3.18 -7.53 -23.46
N ILE A 60 -2.29 -8.48 -23.17
CA ILE A 60 -2.04 -8.95 -21.81
C ILE A 60 -1.15 -7.92 -21.13
N SER A 61 -1.70 -7.27 -20.11
CA SER A 61 -1.00 -6.22 -19.37
C SER A 61 -0.91 -6.52 -17.87
N THR A 62 -1.58 -7.58 -17.41
CA THR A 62 -1.69 -7.93 -16.00
C THR A 62 -1.49 -9.42 -15.78
N PHE A 63 -1.07 -9.78 -14.57
CA PHE A 63 -0.92 -11.17 -14.17
C PHE A 63 -2.24 -11.96 -14.22
N GLN A 64 -3.34 -11.32 -13.81
CA GLN A 64 -4.69 -11.90 -13.91
C GLN A 64 -5.00 -12.33 -15.35
N GLN A 65 -4.74 -11.45 -16.33
CA GLN A 65 -4.96 -11.76 -17.74
C GLN A 65 -4.04 -12.87 -18.26
N GLN A 66 -2.79 -12.95 -17.79
CA GLN A 66 -1.90 -14.08 -18.12
C GLN A 66 -2.47 -15.40 -17.62
N CYS A 67 -2.97 -15.45 -16.38
CA CYS A 67 -3.55 -16.65 -15.81
C CYS A 67 -4.88 -17.04 -16.45
N ASP A 68 -5.73 -16.06 -16.78
CA ASP A 68 -6.98 -16.28 -17.50
C ASP A 68 -6.74 -16.96 -18.86
N ASN A 69 -5.64 -16.61 -19.54
CA ASN A 69 -5.28 -17.21 -20.84
C ASN A 69 -4.89 -18.69 -20.76
N ILE A 70 -4.36 -19.14 -19.61
CA ILE A 70 -4.12 -20.57 -19.36
C ILE A 70 -5.29 -21.24 -18.64
N GLY A 71 -6.42 -20.54 -18.51
CA GLY A 71 -7.67 -21.07 -17.95
C GLY A 71 -7.79 -20.99 -16.43
N ILE A 72 -6.87 -20.30 -15.75
CA ILE A 72 -6.89 -20.10 -14.30
C ILE A 72 -7.46 -18.72 -13.99
N LYS A 73 -8.71 -18.69 -13.54
CA LYS A 73 -9.43 -17.45 -13.22
C LYS A 73 -9.34 -17.10 -11.74
N PHE A 74 -9.08 -15.84 -11.47
CA PHE A 74 -9.20 -15.23 -10.14
C PHE A 74 -9.51 -13.75 -10.27
N ASP A 75 -10.01 -13.15 -9.20
CA ASP A 75 -10.21 -11.70 -9.13
C ASP A 75 -8.97 -11.06 -8.48
N TYR A 76 -8.42 -10.04 -9.12
CA TYR A 76 -7.36 -9.24 -8.50
C TYR A 76 -7.94 -8.47 -7.30
N VAL A 77 -7.32 -8.66 -6.14
CA VAL A 77 -7.55 -7.89 -4.92
C VAL A 77 -6.55 -6.76 -4.90
N ASP A 78 -7.02 -5.57 -5.26
CA ASP A 78 -6.20 -4.37 -5.18
C ASP A 78 -5.87 -4.06 -3.71
N PRO A 79 -4.60 -4.12 -3.27
CA PRO A 79 -4.23 -3.69 -1.93
C PRO A 79 -4.48 -2.18 -1.75
N ASN A 80 -4.64 -1.43 -2.84
CA ASN A 80 -5.08 -0.04 -2.82
C ASN A 80 -6.60 0.16 -2.89
N ALA A 81 -7.40 -0.90 -2.96
CA ALA A 81 -8.85 -0.77 -3.05
C ALA A 81 -9.35 0.10 -1.88
N SER A 82 -10.22 1.06 -2.20
CA SER A 82 -10.92 1.82 -1.17
C SER A 82 -11.59 0.83 -0.23
N ALA A 83 -11.50 1.06 1.09
CA ALA A 83 -12.27 0.27 2.03
C ALA A 83 -13.75 0.23 1.58
N PRO A 84 -14.47 -0.89 1.80
CA PRO A 84 -15.85 -1.05 1.33
C PRO A 84 -16.69 0.19 1.60
N ALA A 85 -17.64 0.54 0.72
CA ALA A 85 -18.45 1.77 0.78
C ALA A 85 -19.08 2.09 2.16
N GLN A 86 -19.18 1.10 3.04
CA GLN A 86 -19.53 1.21 4.45
C GLN A 86 -18.57 2.14 5.23
N PHE A 87 -17.27 2.11 4.96
CA PHE A 87 -16.26 3.02 5.52
C PHE A 87 -16.22 4.39 4.84
N ALA A 88 -16.52 4.44 3.53
CA ALA A 88 -16.72 5.72 2.83
C ALA A 88 -17.92 6.49 3.41
N ALA A 89 -18.95 5.80 3.90
CA ALA A 89 -20.07 6.42 4.61
C ALA A 89 -19.65 6.98 5.98
N TYR A 90 -18.75 6.32 6.72
CA TYR A 90 -18.19 6.87 7.96
C TYR A 90 -17.24 8.05 7.71
N GLY A 91 -16.45 8.03 6.64
CA GLY A 91 -15.68 9.18 6.18
C GLY A 91 -16.56 10.35 5.71
N ALA A 92 -17.71 10.07 5.09
CA ALA A 92 -18.70 11.08 4.72
C ALA A 92 -19.47 11.65 5.92
N LEU A 93 -19.70 10.86 6.98
CA LEU A 93 -20.28 11.32 8.24
C LEU A 93 -19.26 12.08 9.12
N ALA A 94 -18.00 11.65 9.18
CA ALA A 94 -16.91 12.36 9.89
C ALA A 94 -16.47 13.64 9.16
N SER A 95 -16.57 13.69 7.83
CA SER A 95 -16.46 14.93 7.04
C SER A 95 -17.72 15.81 7.10
N SER A 96 -18.84 15.28 7.61
CA SER A 96 -20.01 16.09 7.96
C SER A 96 -19.91 16.70 9.37
N GLU A 97 -19.10 16.13 10.28
CA GLU A 97 -18.76 16.75 11.57
C GLU A 97 -17.56 17.69 11.50
N THR A 98 -16.68 17.54 10.51
CA THR A 98 -15.80 18.63 10.06
C THR A 98 -16.53 19.49 9.04
N VAL A 99 -17.63 20.12 9.48
CA VAL A 99 -18.19 21.29 8.79
C VAL A 99 -17.04 22.27 8.64
N HIS A 100 -16.70 22.51 7.39
CA HIS A 100 -15.90 23.61 6.89
C HIS A 100 -16.50 24.91 7.44
N MET A 101 -16.12 25.34 8.65
CA MET A 101 -16.43 26.68 9.13
C MET A 101 -15.45 27.68 8.52
N GLY A 102 -15.50 27.79 7.20
CA GLY A 102 -15.14 29.06 6.58
C GLY A 102 -16.02 30.15 7.22
N ILE A 103 -15.50 31.37 7.32
CA ILE A 103 -16.25 32.55 7.79
C ILE A 103 -17.65 32.65 7.14
N ASP A 104 -17.81 32.13 5.93
CA ASP A 104 -19.08 32.07 5.19
C ASP A 104 -20.11 31.05 5.73
N ALA A 105 -19.67 29.94 6.34
CA ALA A 105 -20.57 28.96 6.97
C ALA A 105 -21.05 29.42 8.36
N CYS A 106 -20.29 30.28 9.03
CA CYS A 106 -20.78 31.02 10.20
C CYS A 106 -21.83 32.05 9.76
N LEU A 107 -21.60 32.77 8.65
CA LEU A 107 -22.55 33.76 8.12
C LEU A 107 -23.87 33.13 7.67
N SER A 108 -23.89 31.92 7.14
CA SER A 108 -25.15 31.27 6.71
C SER A 108 -26.05 30.84 7.89
N CYS A 109 -25.48 30.44 9.03
CA CYS A 109 -26.24 30.17 10.26
C CYS A 109 -26.60 31.45 11.04
N HIS A 110 -25.77 32.50 10.97
CA HIS A 110 -25.98 33.74 11.74
C HIS A 110 -26.75 34.84 10.99
N GLN A 111 -26.73 34.91 9.65
CA GLN A 111 -27.50 35.93 8.91
C GLN A 111 -29.01 35.68 9.00
N GLY A 112 -29.45 34.42 9.13
CA GLY A 112 -30.88 34.08 9.13
C GLY A 112 -31.65 34.43 10.41
N LYS A 113 -30.98 34.83 11.50
CA LYS A 113 -31.65 35.13 12.80
C LYS A 113 -31.24 36.42 13.49
N ILE A 114 -30.28 37.18 12.96
CA ILE A 114 -29.84 38.46 13.57
C ILE A 114 -30.92 39.55 13.48
N GLU A 115 -31.86 39.48 12.54
CA GLU A 115 -32.91 40.51 12.40
C GLU A 115 -34.16 40.29 13.29
N ALA A 116 -34.25 39.18 14.04
CA ALA A 116 -35.51 38.76 14.68
C ALA A 116 -35.57 38.88 16.21
N ASP A 117 -34.48 39.19 16.92
CA ASP A 117 -34.47 39.30 18.39
C ASP A 117 -33.76 40.57 18.90
N PRO A 118 -34.48 41.52 19.53
CA PRO A 118 -33.94 42.76 20.10
C PRO A 118 -32.85 42.58 21.17
N LYS A 119 -32.59 41.35 21.64
CA LYS A 119 -31.59 41.06 22.67
C LYS A 119 -30.21 40.67 22.12
N HIS A 120 -30.04 40.52 20.80
CA HIS A 120 -28.72 40.27 20.21
C HIS A 120 -27.94 41.58 20.09
N GLN A 121 -27.05 41.85 21.07
CA GLN A 121 -26.02 42.86 20.89
C GLN A 121 -24.92 42.29 19.99
N VAL A 122 -24.66 42.96 18.88
CA VAL A 122 -23.51 42.68 18.02
C VAL A 122 -22.24 42.91 18.84
N ARG A 123 -21.61 41.84 19.34
CA ARG A 123 -20.24 41.95 19.86
C ARG A 123 -19.31 42.16 18.66
N ASN A 124 -18.57 43.28 18.69
CA ASN A 124 -17.55 43.57 17.70
C ASN A 124 -16.43 42.52 17.80
N TRP A 125 -16.40 41.57 16.86
CA TRP A 125 -15.43 40.47 16.78
C TRP A 125 -13.97 40.89 16.53
N LYS A 126 -13.64 42.17 16.58
CA LYS A 126 -12.26 42.63 16.39
C LYS A 126 -11.36 42.44 17.61
N ASP A 127 -11.94 42.27 18.80
CA ASP A 127 -11.19 42.28 20.07
C ASP A 127 -11.20 40.94 20.83
N ASP A 128 -12.09 40.00 20.50
CA ASP A 128 -12.17 38.68 21.16
C ASP A 128 -11.29 37.66 20.41
N LYS A 129 -10.06 37.48 20.89
CA LYS A 129 -9.07 36.53 20.34
C LYS A 129 -9.19 35.09 20.87
N ASP A 130 -10.26 34.73 21.56
CA ASP A 130 -10.32 33.45 22.26
C ASP A 130 -11.55 32.61 21.89
N CYS A 131 -11.31 31.47 21.24
CA CYS A 131 -12.33 30.48 20.90
C CYS A 131 -12.94 29.80 22.14
N GLN A 132 -12.30 29.91 23.33
CA GLN A 132 -12.76 29.28 24.57
C GLN A 132 -14.14 29.76 25.04
N SER A 133 -14.54 30.99 24.71
CA SER A 133 -15.84 31.50 25.15
C SER A 133 -17.03 30.85 24.44
N CYS A 134 -16.81 30.22 23.29
CA CYS A 134 -17.86 29.57 22.49
C CYS A 134 -17.82 28.03 22.56
N HIS A 135 -16.69 27.46 23.00
CA HIS A 135 -16.52 26.02 23.19
C HIS A 135 -16.20 25.73 24.67
N PRO A 136 -17.21 25.75 25.57
CA PRO A 136 -17.00 25.56 27.01
C PRO A 136 -16.63 24.12 27.42
N ALA A 137 -16.22 23.26 26.48
CA ALA A 137 -15.71 21.92 26.78
C ALA A 137 -14.57 21.54 25.83
N GLN A 138 -13.36 21.52 26.40
CA GLN A 138 -12.21 20.66 26.06
C GLN A 138 -11.60 20.76 24.66
N VAL A 139 -10.80 21.82 24.46
CA VAL A 139 -9.50 21.69 23.77
C VAL A 139 -8.39 22.09 24.73
N THR A 140 -8.36 21.45 25.90
CA THR A 140 -7.19 21.49 26.79
C THR A 140 -6.30 20.32 26.43
N ASN A 141 -5.66 20.39 25.28
CA ASN A 141 -4.47 19.60 24.97
C ASN A 141 -3.60 20.43 24.02
N LYS A 142 -3.13 21.59 24.50
CA LYS A 142 -1.71 21.87 24.29
C LYS A 142 -0.99 20.81 25.12
N ALA A 143 -0.82 19.61 24.58
CA ALA A 143 0.23 18.76 25.09
C ALA A 143 1.50 19.59 24.91
N GLU A 144 2.21 19.85 26.01
CA GLU A 144 3.60 20.32 26.00
C GLU A 144 4.49 19.22 25.45
N SER A 145 4.13 18.70 24.27
CA SER A 145 4.93 17.76 23.53
C SER A 145 6.12 18.55 23.01
N PRO A 146 7.37 18.05 23.15
CA PRO A 146 8.54 18.68 22.52
C PRO A 146 8.40 18.80 20.99
N TRP A 147 7.38 18.15 20.42
CA TRP A 147 6.98 18.16 19.02
C TRP A 147 5.98 19.28 18.65
N GLY A 148 5.53 20.08 19.61
CA GLY A 148 4.40 21.03 19.48
C GLY A 148 4.52 22.09 18.38
N ASP A 149 5.72 22.31 17.84
CA ASP A 149 5.99 23.28 16.77
C ASP A 149 6.65 22.68 15.52
N ILE A 150 6.76 21.34 15.42
CA ILE A 150 7.39 20.69 14.26
C ILE A 150 6.33 20.51 13.14
N THR A 151 6.05 21.60 12.43
CA THR A 151 5.29 21.59 11.18
C THR A 151 6.23 21.40 9.99
N PHE A 152 6.59 20.15 9.68
CA PHE A 152 7.06 19.83 8.33
C PHE A 152 5.81 19.68 7.44
N ALA A 153 5.64 20.63 6.52
CA ALA A 153 4.61 20.74 5.46
C ALA A 153 3.23 21.38 5.79
N SER A 154 3.25 22.72 5.76
CA SER A 154 2.20 23.70 5.39
C SER A 154 1.05 24.03 6.36
N GLY A 155 0.75 25.33 6.40
CA GLY A 155 -0.03 25.99 7.45
C GLY A 155 -1.51 25.65 7.47
N ALA A 156 -2.09 25.92 8.64
CA ALA A 156 -3.39 25.49 9.16
C ALA A 156 -4.67 25.80 8.34
N ASN A 157 -4.59 26.32 7.11
CA ASN A 157 -5.77 26.94 6.51
C ASN A 157 -6.20 26.53 5.09
N TYR A 158 -5.45 25.79 4.27
CA TYR A 158 -5.88 25.65 2.85
C TYR A 158 -5.50 24.39 2.08
N PHE A 159 -4.83 23.40 2.68
CA PHE A 159 -4.03 22.50 1.83
C PHE A 159 -4.45 21.04 1.74
N TYR A 160 -5.39 20.54 2.55
CA TYR A 160 -5.68 19.10 2.57
C TYR A 160 -7.05 18.75 3.23
N GLY A 161 -7.60 17.59 2.88
CA GLY A 161 -8.88 17.08 3.40
C GLY A 161 -8.70 15.88 4.33
N THR A 162 -9.56 15.75 5.34
CA THR A 162 -9.49 14.78 6.45
C THR A 162 -10.01 13.37 6.12
N ALA A 163 -10.60 13.17 4.95
CA ALA A 163 -11.50 12.04 4.71
C ALA A 163 -10.76 10.80 4.18
N SER A 164 -10.08 10.08 5.09
CA SER A 164 -9.93 8.61 5.12
C SER A 164 -8.84 8.16 6.11
N TYR A 165 -7.73 8.90 6.20
CA TYR A 165 -6.58 8.56 7.05
C TYR A 165 -6.72 8.93 8.54
N SER A 166 -7.83 9.56 8.91
CA SER A 166 -8.24 9.74 10.31
C SER A 166 -8.97 8.52 10.88
N ASP A 167 -9.48 7.64 10.03
CA ASP A 167 -10.07 6.36 10.42
C ASP A 167 -8.94 5.34 10.68
N PRO A 168 -8.80 4.80 11.90
CA PRO A 168 -7.72 3.87 12.23
C PRO A 168 -7.78 2.57 11.42
N GLN A 169 -8.98 2.05 11.11
CA GLN A 169 -9.14 0.82 10.34
C GLN A 169 -8.70 1.01 8.90
N PHE A 170 -9.10 2.13 8.29
CA PHE A 170 -8.61 2.49 6.96
C PHE A 170 -7.09 2.67 6.97
N LEU A 171 -6.55 3.46 7.90
CA LEU A 171 -5.12 3.68 8.03
C LEU A 171 -4.34 2.38 8.24
N SER A 172 -4.85 1.47 9.09
CA SER A 172 -4.25 0.15 9.34
C SER A 172 -4.21 -0.69 8.07
N GLN A 173 -5.30 -0.73 7.30
CA GLN A 173 -5.34 -1.41 6.00
C GLN A 173 -4.32 -0.84 5.03
N ARG A 174 -4.23 0.50 4.90
CA ARG A 174 -3.25 1.15 4.00
C ARG A 174 -1.81 0.90 4.43
N MET A 175 -1.52 1.11 5.72
CA MET A 175 -0.18 0.93 6.26
C MET A 175 0.28 -0.52 6.18
N ASN A 176 -0.59 -1.48 6.46
CA ASN A 176 -0.23 -2.90 6.44
C ASN A 176 -0.33 -3.51 5.03
N GLY A 177 -1.02 -2.83 4.12
CA GLY A 177 -1.17 -3.22 2.72
C GLY A 177 0.19 -3.31 2.02
N LYS A 178 0.32 -4.34 1.18
CA LYS A 178 1.52 -4.56 0.37
C LYS A 178 1.14 -4.81 -1.08
N THR A 179 1.87 -4.19 -2.00
CA THR A 179 1.90 -4.65 -3.39
C THR A 179 2.77 -5.90 -3.46
N LYS A 180 2.29 -6.95 -4.14
CA LYS A 180 3.09 -8.14 -4.39
C LYS A 180 3.57 -8.15 -5.84
N ILE A 181 4.85 -8.45 -6.03
CA ILE A 181 5.50 -8.51 -7.34
C ILE A 181 6.33 -9.79 -7.46
N TRP A 182 6.57 -10.22 -8.70
CA TRP A 182 7.53 -11.28 -9.00
C TRP A 182 8.94 -10.70 -9.06
N VAL A 183 9.86 -11.27 -8.28
CA VAL A 183 11.29 -10.91 -8.31
C VAL A 183 12.08 -12.16 -8.63
N GLU A 184 13.02 -12.04 -9.58
CA GLU A 184 13.93 -13.12 -9.93
C GLU A 184 14.82 -13.51 -8.74
N LEU A 185 15.01 -14.82 -8.54
CA LEU A 185 15.80 -15.37 -7.43
C LEU A 185 17.21 -14.79 -7.37
N GLU A 186 17.85 -14.56 -8.51
CA GLU A 186 19.21 -13.99 -8.62
C GLU A 186 19.30 -12.57 -8.03
N ASN A 187 18.19 -11.83 -8.00
CA ASN A 187 18.10 -10.49 -7.43
C ASN A 187 17.72 -10.48 -5.94
N MET A 188 17.51 -11.65 -5.32
CA MET A 188 17.21 -11.78 -3.90
C MET A 188 18.49 -12.09 -3.10
N ASP A 189 18.59 -11.50 -1.90
CA ASP A 189 19.62 -11.90 -0.95
C ASP A 189 19.37 -13.35 -0.47
N PRO A 190 20.34 -14.27 -0.64
CA PRO A 190 20.18 -15.68 -0.28
C PRO A 190 19.74 -15.94 1.17
N ASN A 191 20.04 -15.02 2.09
CA ASN A 191 19.66 -15.14 3.50
C ASN A 191 18.16 -14.93 3.73
N TYR A 192 17.43 -14.42 2.74
CA TYR A 192 16.00 -14.12 2.85
C TYR A 192 15.10 -15.09 2.07
N LEU A 193 15.65 -16.13 1.44
CA LEU A 193 14.86 -17.06 0.61
C LEU A 193 13.75 -17.77 1.39
N ASP A 194 14.00 -18.13 2.66
CA ASP A 194 13.02 -18.79 3.52
C ASP A 194 11.83 -17.89 3.89
N TYR A 195 11.97 -16.57 3.76
CA TYR A 195 10.89 -15.60 4.02
C TYR A 195 9.96 -15.40 2.82
N TYR A 196 10.34 -15.89 1.63
CA TYR A 196 9.56 -15.82 0.40
C TYR A 196 9.33 -17.24 -0.14
N PRO A 197 8.46 -18.03 0.50
CA PRO A 197 8.28 -19.44 0.17
C PRO A 197 7.55 -19.67 -1.16
N GLU A 198 6.85 -18.66 -1.67
CA GLU A 198 6.12 -18.72 -2.93
C GLU A 198 7.07 -18.52 -4.10
N ALA A 199 7.60 -19.64 -4.61
CA ALA A 199 8.45 -19.70 -5.79
C ALA A 199 7.67 -20.27 -6.99
N ALA A 200 7.97 -19.75 -8.18
CA ALA A 200 7.44 -20.24 -9.44
C ALA A 200 8.51 -20.13 -10.54
N THR A 201 8.63 -21.17 -11.35
CA THR A 201 9.50 -21.22 -12.54
C THR A 201 8.70 -21.17 -13.84
N THR A 202 7.40 -21.47 -13.77
CA THR A 202 6.47 -21.45 -14.90
C THR A 202 5.25 -20.58 -14.60
N LEU A 203 4.60 -20.09 -15.65
CA LEU A 203 3.33 -19.38 -15.51
C LEU A 203 2.26 -20.21 -14.78
N GLU A 204 2.19 -21.52 -15.02
CA GLU A 204 1.22 -22.40 -14.37
C GLU A 204 1.43 -22.48 -12.85
N GLU A 205 2.68 -22.59 -12.39
CA GLU A 205 3.02 -22.53 -10.97
C GLU A 205 2.67 -21.17 -10.37
N ALA A 206 3.03 -20.09 -11.06
CA ALA A 206 2.76 -18.73 -10.62
C ALA A 206 1.25 -18.51 -10.43
N CYS A 207 0.43 -18.94 -11.40
CA CYS A 207 -1.02 -18.80 -11.37
C CYS A 207 -1.70 -19.68 -10.31
N ASN A 208 -1.01 -20.68 -9.76
CA ASN A 208 -1.49 -21.47 -8.63
C ASN A 208 -0.96 -20.99 -7.27
N SER A 209 -0.16 -19.91 -7.25
CA SER A 209 0.38 -19.36 -6.00
C SER A 209 -0.73 -18.96 -5.01
N PRO A 210 -0.51 -19.14 -3.70
CA PRO A 210 -1.46 -18.73 -2.66
C PRO A 210 -1.76 -17.23 -2.66
N SER A 211 -0.81 -16.40 -3.07
CA SER A 211 -0.95 -14.94 -3.04
C SER A 211 -1.37 -14.31 -4.38
N ARG A 212 -1.70 -15.12 -5.40
CA ARG A 212 -1.93 -14.68 -6.79
C ARG A 212 -2.88 -13.51 -6.93
N GLU A 213 -3.94 -13.45 -6.10
CA GLU A 213 -4.93 -12.37 -6.17
C GLU A 213 -4.36 -11.00 -5.81
N ASN A 214 -3.20 -10.93 -5.17
CA ASN A 214 -2.57 -9.67 -4.76
C ASN A 214 -1.41 -9.23 -5.68
N ILE A 215 -1.20 -9.93 -6.81
CA ILE A 215 -0.11 -9.65 -7.76
C ILE A 215 -0.71 -9.05 -9.03
N HIS A 216 -0.33 -7.80 -9.34
CA HIS A 216 -0.78 -7.13 -10.56
C HIS A 216 0.18 -7.34 -11.73
N THR A 217 1.49 -7.32 -11.44
CA THR A 217 2.57 -7.38 -12.42
C THR A 217 2.67 -8.76 -13.05
N MET A 218 2.78 -8.82 -14.39
CA MET A 218 2.96 -10.05 -15.13
C MET A 218 4.12 -10.91 -14.60
N PHE A 219 3.92 -12.23 -14.65
CA PHE A 219 4.99 -13.20 -14.48
C PHE A 219 5.91 -13.17 -15.72
N PRO A 220 7.24 -13.07 -15.56
CA PRO A 220 8.17 -12.92 -16.70
C PRO A 220 8.36 -14.14 -17.60
N ASP A 221 7.81 -15.32 -17.24
CA ASP A 221 7.84 -16.61 -17.97
C ASP A 221 9.12 -16.89 -18.79
N ASN A 222 10.27 -16.67 -18.16
CA ASN A 222 11.60 -16.76 -18.77
C ASN A 222 12.34 -18.07 -18.40
N GLY A 223 11.64 -19.02 -17.75
CA GLY A 223 12.19 -20.28 -17.26
C GLY A 223 13.10 -20.17 -16.04
N LYS A 224 13.23 -18.97 -15.44
CA LYS A 224 13.95 -18.76 -14.19
C LYS A 224 13.00 -18.82 -13.00
N GLU A 225 13.54 -19.15 -11.83
CA GLU A 225 12.78 -19.07 -10.58
C GLU A 225 12.53 -17.61 -10.20
N HIS A 226 11.27 -17.27 -10.01
CA HIS A 226 10.83 -16.02 -9.42
C HIS A 226 10.11 -16.30 -8.11
N ARG A 227 10.22 -15.36 -7.17
CA ARG A 227 9.53 -15.42 -5.88
C ARG A 227 8.66 -14.19 -5.67
N VAL A 228 7.58 -14.38 -4.92
CA VAL A 228 6.67 -13.29 -4.57
C VAL A 228 7.32 -12.41 -3.50
N TYR A 229 7.53 -11.14 -3.83
CA TYR A 229 8.03 -10.13 -2.91
C TYR A 229 6.96 -9.08 -2.61
N GLY A 230 6.82 -8.68 -1.34
CA GLY A 230 5.83 -7.70 -0.90
C GLY A 230 6.44 -6.34 -0.55
N ASN A 231 6.07 -5.29 -1.28
CA ASN A 231 6.43 -3.89 -1.01
C ASN A 231 5.30 -3.17 -0.26
N SER A 232 5.64 -2.27 0.67
CA SER A 232 4.61 -1.43 1.32
C SER A 232 4.00 -0.44 0.31
N LEU A 233 2.71 -0.13 0.45
CA LEU A 233 2.00 0.80 -0.46
C LEU A 233 2.50 2.25 -0.39
N GLY A 234 3.06 2.65 0.76
CA GLY A 234 3.51 4.02 1.01
C GLY A 234 4.86 4.09 1.71
N VAL A 235 5.39 5.31 1.77
CA VAL A 235 6.60 5.64 2.51
C VAL A 235 6.27 5.71 3.99
N LYS A 236 7.15 5.13 4.80
CA LYS A 236 7.02 5.05 6.26
C LYS A 236 8.26 5.66 6.90
N THR A 237 8.09 6.77 7.60
CA THR A 237 9.15 7.42 8.36
C THR A 237 8.84 7.41 9.85
N ILE A 238 9.89 7.46 10.65
CA ILE A 238 9.81 7.72 12.08
C ILE A 238 10.73 8.88 12.40
N ALA A 239 10.19 9.87 13.10
CA ALA A 239 10.93 10.94 13.72
C ALA A 239 11.04 10.69 15.22
N THR A 240 12.25 10.86 15.73
CA THR A 240 12.61 10.75 17.16
C THR A 240 13.46 11.95 17.54
N VAL A 241 13.41 12.39 18.79
CA VAL A 241 14.28 13.44 19.33
C VAL A 241 15.26 12.76 20.26
N ARG A 242 16.53 13.13 20.15
CA ARG A 242 17.54 12.74 21.13
C ARG A 242 17.95 13.95 21.95
N GLU A 243 18.07 13.75 23.24
CA GLU A 243 18.68 14.72 24.14
C GLU A 243 20.17 14.41 24.28
N GLU A 244 21.01 15.38 24.01
CA GLU A 244 22.47 15.30 24.15
C GLU A 244 22.98 16.48 24.96
N LYS A 245 24.16 16.35 25.57
CA LYS A 245 24.87 17.51 26.10
C LYS A 245 25.75 18.14 25.02
N ASP A 246 25.64 19.45 24.82
CA ASP A 246 26.58 20.21 24.00
C ASP A 246 27.95 20.35 24.70
N ALA A 247 28.90 21.04 24.05
CA ALA A 247 30.26 21.24 24.57
C ALA A 247 30.26 22.05 25.88
N GLU A 248 29.22 22.82 26.11
CA GLU A 248 28.98 23.67 27.26
C GLU A 248 28.21 22.95 28.39
N GLY A 249 27.76 21.71 28.13
CA GLY A 249 27.03 20.86 29.08
C GLY A 249 25.52 21.10 29.13
N ASN A 250 24.96 21.92 28.24
CA ASN A 250 23.51 22.14 28.13
C ASN A 250 22.85 20.98 27.38
N ILE A 251 21.63 20.64 27.79
CA ILE A 251 20.82 19.65 27.06
C ILE A 251 20.33 20.30 25.77
N VAL A 252 20.66 19.70 24.63
CA VAL A 252 20.21 20.07 23.29
C VAL A 252 19.40 18.93 22.69
N GLN A 253 18.27 19.28 22.07
CA GLN A 253 17.42 18.33 21.35
C GLN A 253 17.84 18.25 19.89
N ARG A 254 18.12 17.03 19.42
CA ARG A 254 18.47 16.74 18.01
C ARG A 254 17.42 15.82 17.39
N PRO A 255 16.69 16.28 16.36
CA PRO A 255 15.76 15.43 15.65
C PRO A 255 16.52 14.40 14.78
N ASN A 256 15.94 13.22 14.67
CA ASN A 256 16.42 12.11 13.85
C ASN A 256 15.23 11.53 13.08
N ILE A 257 15.35 11.45 11.76
CA ILE A 257 14.33 10.89 10.87
C ILE A 257 14.92 9.70 10.14
N ALA A 258 14.20 8.58 10.14
CA ALA A 258 14.61 7.35 9.47
C ALA A 258 13.42 6.70 8.75
N VAL A 259 13.71 5.88 7.75
CA VAL A 259 12.72 5.08 7.00
C VAL A 259 12.76 3.65 7.52
N PHE A 260 11.65 3.19 8.10
CA PHE A 260 11.52 1.81 8.57
C PHE A 260 10.13 1.24 8.25
N GLY A 261 10.05 -0.08 8.13
CA GLY A 261 8.77 -0.77 8.06
C GLY A 261 8.13 -0.85 9.45
N PHE A 262 6.98 -0.20 9.61
CA PHE A 262 6.10 -0.39 10.77
C PHE A 262 4.68 -0.71 10.33
N GLY A 263 3.93 -1.40 11.18
CA GLY A 263 2.51 -1.68 10.99
C GLY A 263 1.65 -0.98 12.02
N LEU A 264 0.34 -0.92 11.78
CA LEU A 264 -0.65 -0.44 12.74
C LEU A 264 -1.58 -1.60 13.08
N ASP A 265 -1.60 -2.03 14.33
CA ASP A 265 -2.50 -3.04 14.86
C ASP A 265 -3.61 -2.41 15.69
N ILE A 266 -4.80 -2.99 15.60
CA ILE A 266 -5.98 -2.52 16.32
C ILE A 266 -6.57 -3.70 17.06
N ASP A 267 -6.45 -3.66 18.38
CA ASP A 267 -7.06 -4.64 19.24
C ASP A 267 -8.58 -4.60 19.06
N LYS A 268 -9.15 -5.74 18.65
CA LYS A 268 -10.56 -5.82 18.25
C LYS A 268 -11.53 -5.66 19.43
N ASP A 269 -11.08 -5.93 20.64
CA ASP A 269 -11.93 -5.95 21.83
C ASP A 269 -11.89 -4.61 22.57
N THR A 270 -10.74 -3.95 22.55
CA THR A 270 -10.49 -2.69 23.27
C THR A 270 -10.44 -1.46 22.36
N GLY A 271 -10.25 -1.66 21.05
CA GLY A 271 -9.97 -0.58 20.10
C GLY A 271 -8.59 0.07 20.29
N LYS A 272 -7.75 -0.48 21.17
CA LYS A 272 -6.40 0.03 21.43
C LYS A 272 -5.57 -0.11 20.16
N GLN A 273 -4.96 1.00 19.75
CA GLN A 273 -4.12 1.08 18.57
C GLN A 273 -2.65 0.98 18.98
N THR A 274 -1.92 0.07 18.36
CA THR A 274 -0.49 -0.08 18.61
C THR A 274 0.29 -0.14 17.30
N SER A 275 1.52 0.34 17.32
CA SER A 275 2.45 0.21 16.19
C SER A 275 3.68 -0.56 16.63
N GLY A 276 4.27 -1.31 15.70
CA GLY A 276 5.42 -2.15 15.98
C GLY A 276 6.44 -2.13 14.85
N MET A 277 7.71 -2.20 15.21
CA MET A 277 8.82 -2.39 14.28
C MET A 277 9.99 -3.11 14.94
N THR A 278 10.78 -3.82 14.14
CA THR A 278 12.06 -4.37 14.58
C THR A 278 13.18 -3.71 13.78
N ILE A 279 14.11 -3.08 14.46
CA ILE A 279 15.24 -2.37 13.87
C ILE A 279 16.55 -2.75 14.57
N SER A 280 17.68 -2.59 13.88
CA SER A 280 18.99 -2.72 14.51
C SER A 280 19.23 -1.57 15.51
N ASN A 281 20.17 -1.77 16.43
CA ASN A 281 20.60 -0.72 17.35
C ASN A 281 21.13 0.49 16.55
N ASN A 282 20.41 1.61 16.67
CA ASN A 282 20.71 2.87 16.01
C ASN A 282 20.10 4.03 16.80
N ASN A 283 20.31 5.26 16.32
CA ASN A 283 19.81 6.48 16.95
C ASN A 283 18.29 6.48 17.17
N THR A 284 17.51 5.93 16.25
CA THR A 284 16.04 5.85 16.38
C THR A 284 15.65 4.90 17.50
N CYS A 285 16.27 3.72 17.58
CA CYS A 285 16.01 2.79 18.69
C CYS A 285 16.32 3.45 20.03
N GLN A 286 17.52 4.02 20.16
CA GLN A 286 17.96 4.64 21.40
C GLN A 286 17.03 5.78 21.80
N ALA A 287 16.71 6.68 20.86
CA ALA A 287 15.83 7.81 21.13
C ALA A 287 14.41 7.38 21.50
N ALA A 288 13.83 6.39 20.79
CA ALA A 288 12.50 5.89 21.09
C ALA A 288 12.40 5.30 22.51
N VAL A 289 13.41 4.56 22.96
CA VAL A 289 13.43 3.97 24.31
C VAL A 289 13.75 5.03 25.37
N MET A 290 14.74 5.88 25.14
CA MET A 290 15.20 6.87 26.12
C MET A 290 14.21 8.01 26.35
N GLN A 291 13.54 8.47 25.29
CA GLN A 291 12.61 9.60 25.36
C GLN A 291 11.15 9.17 25.47
N GLY A 292 10.85 7.90 25.18
CA GLY A 292 9.51 7.34 25.33
C GLY A 292 8.48 7.85 24.34
N GLU A 293 8.86 8.66 23.34
CA GLU A 293 7.97 9.24 22.35
C GLU A 293 8.59 9.19 20.95
N ALA A 294 7.72 9.03 19.94
CA ALA A 294 8.09 9.15 18.55
C ALA A 294 6.93 9.68 17.71
N VAL A 295 7.24 10.11 16.50
CA VAL A 295 6.27 10.48 15.49
C VAL A 295 6.44 9.55 14.30
N LEU A 296 5.44 8.72 14.03
CA LEU A 296 5.41 7.89 12.83
C LEU A 296 4.70 8.64 11.72
N GLU A 297 5.19 8.58 10.49
CA GLU A 297 4.54 9.21 9.35
C GLU A 297 4.39 8.18 8.24
N TYR A 298 3.18 8.09 7.72
CA TYR A 298 2.85 7.29 6.56
C TYR A 298 2.42 8.22 5.44
N TYR A 299 2.99 8.05 4.27
CA TYR A 299 2.72 8.91 3.12
C TYR A 299 2.58 8.10 1.83
N GLU A 300 1.58 8.45 1.05
CA GLU A 300 1.29 7.89 -0.26
C GLU A 300 1.19 8.99 -1.31
N TYR A 301 1.76 8.71 -2.49
CA TYR A 301 1.74 9.61 -3.63
C TYR A 301 1.14 8.93 -4.85
N ASP A 302 0.06 9.49 -5.38
CA ASP A 302 -0.56 9.04 -6.64
C ASP A 302 -0.34 10.08 -7.74
N SER A 303 0.56 9.77 -8.69
CA SER A 303 0.90 10.67 -9.79
C SER A 303 -0.23 10.84 -10.81
N LEU A 304 -1.25 9.97 -10.81
CA LEU A 304 -2.39 10.02 -11.71
C LEU A 304 -3.49 10.97 -11.21
N GLU A 305 -3.48 11.27 -9.92
CA GLU A 305 -4.48 12.13 -9.29
C GLU A 305 -4.24 13.61 -9.59
N GLN A 306 -5.25 14.26 -10.18
CA GLN A 306 -5.18 15.69 -10.52
C GLN A 306 -5.36 16.57 -9.28
N VAL A 307 -6.13 16.08 -8.31
CA VAL A 307 -6.47 16.80 -7.09
C VAL A 307 -5.34 16.63 -6.07
N LYS A 308 -4.80 17.76 -5.56
CA LYS A 308 -3.59 17.74 -4.71
C LYS A 308 -3.76 16.86 -3.45
N PHE A 309 -4.92 16.91 -2.81
CA PHE A 309 -5.19 16.10 -1.60
C PHE A 309 -5.45 14.63 -1.92
N GLU A 310 -5.97 14.30 -3.11
CA GLU A 310 -6.06 12.91 -3.55
C GLU A 310 -4.71 12.34 -3.96
N ARG A 311 -3.82 13.21 -4.43
CA ARG A 311 -2.45 12.88 -4.83
C ARG A 311 -1.49 12.74 -3.64
N ASN A 312 -1.72 13.45 -2.54
CA ASN A 312 -0.84 13.47 -1.37
C ASN A 312 -1.64 13.03 -0.16
N LYS A 313 -1.43 11.78 0.24
CA LYS A 313 -2.26 11.09 1.22
C LYS A 313 -1.40 10.56 2.36
N GLY A 314 -1.98 10.39 3.54
CA GLY A 314 -1.28 9.78 4.67
C GLY A 314 -1.68 10.32 6.03
N ALA A 315 -0.90 9.93 7.05
CA ALA A 315 -1.11 10.34 8.43
C ALA A 315 0.22 10.48 9.17
N ARG A 316 0.23 11.41 10.11
CA ARG A 316 1.16 11.47 11.23
C ARG A 316 0.52 10.76 12.44
N ILE A 317 1.29 9.94 13.11
CA ILE A 317 0.84 9.14 14.25
C ILE A 317 1.77 9.48 15.41
N LEU A 318 1.23 10.20 16.39
CA LEU A 318 1.93 10.50 17.63
C LEU A 318 1.85 9.26 18.51
N VAL A 319 3.01 8.77 18.93
CA VAL A 319 3.10 7.53 19.68
C VAL A 319 3.95 7.65 20.93
N LYS A 320 3.62 6.84 21.93
CA LYS A 320 4.42 6.62 23.13
C LYS A 320 5.01 5.23 23.08
N THR A 321 6.27 5.10 23.44
CA THR A 321 6.94 3.80 23.52
C THR A 321 6.32 2.99 24.66
N ASP A 322 5.76 1.83 24.31
CA ASP A 322 5.34 0.83 25.29
C ASP A 322 6.61 0.13 25.80
N LEU A 323 7.17 0.63 26.91
CA LEU A 323 8.38 0.09 27.52
C LEU A 323 8.19 -1.31 28.09
N VAL A 324 6.95 -1.79 28.25
CA VAL A 324 6.66 -3.17 28.65
C VAL A 324 6.64 -4.09 27.43
N GLY A 325 5.96 -3.68 26.36
CA GLY A 325 5.86 -4.47 25.14
C GLY A 325 7.05 -4.33 24.18
N THR A 326 8.01 -3.45 24.49
CA THR A 326 9.28 -3.30 23.78
C THR A 326 10.30 -4.29 24.30
N SER A 327 11.09 -4.89 23.41
CA SER A 327 12.19 -5.79 23.79
C SER A 327 13.52 -5.38 23.15
N LEU A 328 14.59 -5.39 23.95
CA LEU A 328 15.97 -5.16 23.51
C LEU A 328 16.69 -6.50 23.43
N ARG A 329 17.34 -6.76 22.30
CA ARG A 329 17.90 -8.08 21.99
C ARG A 329 19.37 -7.99 21.62
N ASN A 330 20.12 -9.04 21.95
CA ASN A 330 21.51 -9.21 21.54
C ASN A 330 21.64 -9.61 20.07
N ALA A 331 22.88 -9.79 19.58
CA ALA A 331 23.17 -10.15 18.19
C ALA A 331 22.53 -11.49 17.72
N PHE A 332 22.11 -12.33 18.66
CA PHE A 332 21.45 -13.62 18.41
C PHE A 332 19.91 -13.54 18.58
N PHE A 333 19.35 -12.32 18.57
CA PHE A 333 17.92 -12.05 18.74
C PHE A 333 17.32 -12.53 20.08
N GLN A 334 18.15 -12.85 21.07
CA GLN A 334 17.68 -13.18 22.41
C GLN A 334 17.44 -11.90 23.21
N PRO A 335 16.33 -11.78 23.96
CA PRO A 335 16.13 -10.66 24.87
C PRO A 335 17.29 -10.53 25.85
N LEU A 336 17.69 -9.30 26.14
CA LEU A 336 18.59 -9.01 27.25
C LEU A 336 17.88 -9.25 28.59
N GLU A 337 18.63 -9.56 29.64
CA GLU A 337 18.06 -9.84 30.96
C GLU A 337 17.23 -8.65 31.45
N GLY A 338 15.95 -8.90 31.78
CA GLY A 338 15.00 -7.87 32.21
C GLY A 338 14.51 -6.94 31.10
N MET A 339 14.78 -7.23 29.83
CA MET A 339 14.37 -6.42 28.67
C MET A 339 13.61 -7.27 27.63
N ASP A 340 12.78 -8.18 28.12
CA ASP A 340 11.78 -8.91 27.35
C ASP A 340 10.49 -8.09 27.16
N ASP A 341 9.56 -8.61 26.36
CA ASP A 341 8.28 -7.96 26.03
C ASP A 341 7.21 -8.10 27.14
N GLN A 342 7.64 -8.31 28.38
CA GLN A 342 6.80 -8.50 29.55
C GLN A 342 7.24 -7.65 30.75
N THR A 343 8.49 -7.19 30.74
CA THR A 343 9.09 -6.42 31.82
C THR A 343 9.31 -4.98 31.36
N ALA A 344 8.86 -4.02 32.16
CA ALA A 344 9.11 -2.61 31.87
C ALA A 344 10.62 -2.35 31.81
N ILE A 345 11.12 -1.92 30.65
CA ILE A 345 12.50 -1.46 30.49
C ILE A 345 12.67 -0.15 31.27
N ASP A 346 13.68 -0.06 32.12
CA ASP A 346 14.18 1.22 32.64
C ASP A 346 15.27 1.74 31.69
N PRO A 347 14.98 2.79 30.88
CA PRO A 347 15.92 3.28 29.87
C PRO A 347 17.27 3.73 30.47
N ALA A 348 17.28 4.19 31.72
CA ALA A 348 18.49 4.66 32.38
C ALA A 348 19.48 3.54 32.72
N THR A 349 19.02 2.29 32.71
CA THR A 349 19.82 1.10 33.06
C THR A 349 20.33 0.33 31.85
N VAL A 350 19.91 0.72 30.64
CA VAL A 350 20.24 -0.01 29.41
C VAL A 350 21.72 0.16 29.07
N ASN A 351 22.46 -0.96 29.01
CA ASN A 351 23.77 -1.00 28.41
C ASN A 351 23.65 -1.12 26.89
N TRP A 352 23.76 0.00 26.17
CA TRP A 352 23.57 0.05 24.72
C TRP A 352 24.63 -0.73 23.93
N ASP A 353 25.77 -1.07 24.52
CA ASP A 353 26.79 -1.91 23.88
C ASP A 353 26.34 -3.38 23.75
N ASP A 354 25.40 -3.82 24.58
CA ASP A 354 24.86 -5.19 24.55
C ASP A 354 23.65 -5.33 23.60
N VAL A 355 23.08 -4.20 23.17
CA VAL A 355 21.90 -4.16 22.29
C VAL A 355 22.33 -4.24 20.84
N ALA A 356 21.84 -5.25 20.11
CA ALA A 356 21.99 -5.34 18.66
C ALA A 356 20.69 -5.05 17.91
N TRP A 357 19.54 -5.35 18.52
CA TRP A 357 18.23 -5.18 17.91
C TRP A 357 17.21 -4.64 18.91
N CYS A 358 16.23 -3.91 18.39
CA CYS A 358 15.15 -3.32 19.15
C CYS A 358 13.83 -3.71 18.49
N SER A 359 13.03 -4.51 19.19
CA SER A 359 11.63 -4.77 18.85
C SER A 359 10.80 -3.71 19.56
N LEU A 360 10.60 -2.57 18.91
CA LEU A 360 9.89 -1.42 19.47
C LEU A 360 8.39 -1.64 19.35
N LYS A 361 7.68 -1.39 20.45
CA LYS A 361 6.23 -1.31 20.49
C LYS A 361 5.80 0.08 20.93
N PHE A 362 4.75 0.56 20.30
CA PHE A 362 4.25 1.90 20.46
C PHE A 362 2.76 1.87 20.72
N ASP A 363 2.32 2.62 21.72
CA ASP A 363 0.92 2.96 21.92
C ASP A 363 0.60 4.22 21.12
N VAL A 364 -0.46 4.17 20.31
CA VAL A 364 -0.90 5.32 19.53
C VAL A 364 -1.67 6.28 20.43
N ASP A 365 -1.15 7.50 20.55
CA ASP A 365 -1.80 8.59 21.30
C ASP A 365 -2.77 9.35 20.38
N GLN A 366 -2.30 9.72 19.18
CA GLN A 366 -3.10 10.51 18.23
C GLN A 366 -2.75 10.17 16.78
N ILE A 367 -3.78 10.07 15.93
CA ILE A 367 -3.64 10.08 14.48
C ILE A 367 -4.04 11.46 13.97
N VAL A 368 -3.12 12.10 13.25
CA VAL A 368 -3.32 13.38 12.58
C VAL A 368 -3.20 13.11 11.08
N PRO A 369 -4.29 13.18 10.29
CA PRO A 369 -4.17 13.03 8.84
C PRO A 369 -3.18 14.08 8.32
N LEU A 370 -2.44 13.76 7.25
CA LEU A 370 -1.59 14.74 6.59
C LEU A 370 -2.51 15.74 5.89
N GLY A 371 -2.98 16.73 6.66
CA GLY A 371 -3.84 17.76 6.15
C GLY A 371 -4.26 18.97 6.95
#